data_AF-A0A0V0GYR5-F1
#
_entry.id   AF-A0A0V0GYR5-F1
#
_cell.length_a   1.000
_cell.length_b   1.000
_cell.length_c   1.000
_cell.angle_alpha   90.00
_cell.angle_beta   90.00
_cell.angle_gamma   90.00
#
_symmetry.space_group_name_H-M   'P 1'
#
loop_
_entity.id
_entity.type
_entity.pdbx_description
1 polymer ?
#
loop_
_entity_poly.entity_id
_entity_poly.type
_entity_poly.pdbx_seq_one_letter_code
_entity_poly.pdbx_strand_id
1 'polypeptide(L)'
;MSHRILTCDKSEIVTFSGDPASINISDTIFGFLNNESLKSIHLDFCDENENDDDDEGEEKDESENVEDNQFWETQHQLLQDVLYRTTSLESQIRSITKEAIKEGNGIICSCRRTPDDGCKTCLMKEVCSRLQIAGFNSAICKSKWKNSPDIPSGEHTFIDVIDSSNPKKGEVRVIIELNFRAEFEMARGCEEYNRLVK
;
A
#
# COMPACT_ATOMS: atom_id res chain seq x y z
N MET A 1 15.85 -9.66 6.99
CA MET A 1 15.85 -8.29 6.43
C MET A 1 14.41 -7.84 6.40
N SER A 2 14.07 -6.78 7.13
CA SER A 2 12.69 -6.27 7.16
C SER A 2 12.55 -5.20 6.08
N HIS A 3 11.72 -5.46 5.07
CA HIS A 3 11.40 -4.51 4.01
C HIS A 3 10.19 -3.66 4.45
N ARG A 4 10.19 -2.37 4.12
CA ARG A 4 9.09 -1.43 4.42
C ARG A 4 8.60 -0.78 3.14
N ILE A 5 7.29 -0.63 3.04
CA ILE A 5 6.62 -0.01 1.89
C ILE A 5 6.20 1.40 2.30
N LEU A 6 6.61 2.41 1.51
CA LEU A 6 6.23 3.80 1.76
C LEU A 6 5.16 4.25 0.76
N THR A 7 4.09 4.83 1.28
CA THR A 7 3.03 5.49 0.50
C THR A 7 3.21 7.00 0.50
N CYS A 8 2.67 7.64 -0.54
CA CYS A 8 2.87 9.06 -0.84
C CYS A 8 1.61 9.93 -0.59
N ASP A 9 0.53 9.37 -0.07
CA ASP A 9 -0.74 10.10 -0.02
C ASP A 9 -0.80 11.23 1.02
N LYS A 10 -1.73 12.15 0.74
CA LYS A 10 -2.00 13.39 1.47
C LYS A 10 -2.75 13.08 2.76
N SER A 11 -2.10 13.30 3.89
CA SER A 11 -2.78 13.56 5.15
C SER A 11 -1.88 14.40 6.05
N GLU A 12 -2.52 15.27 6.82
CA GLU A 12 -1.90 16.25 7.69
C GLU A 12 -1.08 15.57 8.78
N ILE A 13 0.12 16.11 9.03
CA ILE A 13 1.11 15.55 9.94
C ILE A 13 0.61 15.75 11.38
N VAL A 14 0.28 14.66 12.07
CA VAL A 14 0.23 14.64 13.54
C VAL A 14 1.49 13.96 14.05
N THR A 15 2.36 14.73 14.71
CA THR A 15 3.57 14.23 15.34
C THR A 15 3.21 13.57 16.68
N PHE A 16 3.47 12.26 16.81
CA PHE A 16 3.38 11.59 18.12
C PHE A 16 4.76 11.13 18.60
N SER A 17 5.09 11.52 19.83
CA SER A 17 6.31 11.15 20.53
C SER A 17 6.02 9.91 21.39
N GLY A 18 6.31 8.72 20.85
CA GLY A 18 6.20 7.46 21.59
C GLY A 18 7.20 6.43 21.05
N ASP A 19 7.84 5.71 21.97
CA ASP A 19 8.88 4.71 21.68
C ASP A 19 8.35 3.54 20.83
N PRO A 20 9.02 3.13 19.74
CA PRO A 20 8.49 2.10 18.85
C PRO A 20 8.84 0.71 19.37
N ALA A 21 7.86 0.02 19.96
CA ALA A 21 7.89 -1.44 19.99
C ALA A 21 7.95 -1.94 18.54
N SER A 22 9.05 -2.60 18.18
CA SER A 22 9.33 -3.07 16.84
C SER A 22 8.39 -4.23 16.48
N ILE A 23 7.28 -3.93 15.80
CA ILE A 23 6.49 -4.97 15.14
C ILE A 23 7.28 -5.43 13.91
N ASN A 24 7.63 -6.72 13.90
CA ASN A 24 8.38 -7.34 12.82
C ASN A 24 7.45 -7.55 11.62
N ILE A 25 7.68 -6.80 10.56
CA ILE A 25 6.91 -6.86 9.30
C ILE A 25 6.96 -8.24 8.64
N SER A 26 7.97 -9.07 8.97
CA SER A 26 8.05 -10.45 8.49
C SER A 26 6.88 -11.31 8.98
N ASP A 27 6.32 -11.01 10.16
CA ASP A 27 5.27 -11.83 10.77
C ASP A 27 3.89 -11.54 10.15
N THR A 28 3.71 -10.34 9.58
CA THR A 28 2.44 -9.92 8.95
C THR A 28 2.38 -10.26 7.46
N ILE A 29 3.52 -10.25 6.75
CA ILE A 29 3.57 -10.50 5.30
C ILE A 29 3.63 -12.00 4.97
N PHE A 30 4.27 -12.84 5.81
CA PHE A 30 4.36 -14.29 5.57
C PHE A 30 3.25 -15.12 6.23
N GLY A 31 2.48 -14.55 7.17
CA GLY A 31 1.28 -15.20 7.69
C GLY A 31 0.23 -15.51 6.60
N PHE A 32 0.29 -14.80 5.48
CA PHE A 32 -0.60 -15.00 4.34
C PHE A 32 -0.29 -16.27 3.50
N LEU A 33 0.93 -16.83 3.63
CA LEU A 33 1.40 -17.97 2.83
C LEU A 33 1.67 -19.23 3.67
N ASN A 34 1.67 -19.13 5.00
CA ASN A 34 1.86 -20.30 5.85
C ASN A 34 0.55 -21.07 6.02
N ASN A 35 0.48 -22.17 5.28
CA ASN A 35 -0.65 -23.08 5.14
C ASN A 35 -0.93 -23.97 6.38
N GLU A 36 -0.76 -23.44 7.61
CA GLU A 36 -1.13 -24.16 8.83
C GLU A 36 -2.21 -23.42 9.62
N SER A 37 -3.44 -23.87 9.37
CA SER A 37 -4.63 -23.70 10.21
C SER A 37 -5.25 -22.31 10.25
N LEU A 38 -6.02 -22.01 9.19
CA LEU A 38 -7.21 -21.14 9.21
C LEU A 38 -8.21 -21.62 10.29
N LYS A 39 -7.91 -21.40 11.56
CA LYS A 39 -8.89 -21.51 12.64
C LYS A 39 -9.33 -20.11 13.03
N SER A 40 -10.46 -19.73 12.45
CA SER A 40 -11.28 -18.56 12.78
C SER A 40 -10.83 -17.21 12.20
N ILE A 41 -10.65 -17.14 10.88
CA ILE A 41 -11.17 -15.98 10.16
C ILE A 41 -12.43 -16.50 9.46
N HIS A 42 -13.58 -16.32 10.09
CA HIS A 42 -14.86 -16.53 9.44
C HIS A 42 -15.02 -15.39 8.44
N LEU A 43 -14.47 -15.56 7.24
CA LEU A 43 -14.82 -14.72 6.12
C LEU A 43 -16.24 -15.11 5.76
N ASP A 44 -17.22 -14.38 6.31
CA ASP A 44 -18.56 -14.38 5.75
C ASP A 44 -18.46 -13.74 4.37
N PHE A 45 -18.22 -14.58 3.37
CA PHE A 45 -18.56 -14.25 2.01
C PHE A 45 -20.05 -13.91 2.02
N CYS A 46 -20.40 -12.68 1.66
CA CYS A 46 -21.76 -12.31 1.37
C CYS A 46 -22.24 -13.22 0.22
N ASP A 47 -22.97 -14.28 0.58
CA ASP A 47 -23.60 -15.21 -0.33
C ASP A 47 -24.78 -14.48 -0.97
N GLU A 48 -24.59 -13.92 -2.16
CA GLU A 48 -25.69 -13.44 -3.00
C GLU A 48 -26.50 -14.66 -3.47
N ASN A 49 -27.49 -15.07 -2.66
CA ASN A 49 -28.52 -15.98 -3.12
C ASN A 49 -29.43 -15.23 -4.10
N GLU A 50 -29.32 -15.56 -5.38
CA GLU A 50 -30.34 -15.26 -6.40
C GLU A 50 -31.62 -16.06 -6.04
N ASN A 51 -32.62 -15.38 -5.48
CA ASN A 51 -34.00 -15.85 -5.54
C ASN A 51 -34.89 -14.69 -6.02
N ASP A 52 -35.40 -14.85 -7.24
CA ASP A 52 -36.58 -14.16 -7.73
C ASP A 52 -37.78 -14.54 -6.83
N ASP A 53 -38.49 -13.56 -6.29
CA ASP A 53 -39.97 -13.45 -6.33
C ASP A 53 -40.50 -12.37 -5.34
N ASP A 54 -41.20 -11.39 -5.93
CA ASP A 54 -42.32 -10.55 -5.46
C ASP A 54 -42.49 -10.09 -3.98
N ASP A 55 -42.42 -8.76 -3.84
CA ASP A 55 -43.37 -7.84 -3.19
C ASP A 55 -43.50 -7.71 -1.65
N GLU A 56 -43.72 -6.45 -1.27
CA GLU A 56 -44.16 -5.87 0.01
C GLU A 56 -43.17 -5.74 1.19
N GLY A 57 -42.48 -4.59 1.19
CA GLY A 57 -42.26 -3.71 2.35
C GLY A 57 -41.96 -4.33 3.71
N GLU A 58 -40.68 -4.51 4.01
CA GLU A 58 -40.20 -4.68 5.38
C GLU A 58 -39.16 -3.61 5.73
N GLU A 59 -39.35 -3.03 6.91
CA GLU A 59 -38.55 -1.95 7.48
C GLU A 59 -37.07 -2.36 7.49
N LYS A 60 -36.19 -1.52 6.93
CA LYS A 60 -34.75 -1.69 7.08
C LYS A 60 -34.39 -1.54 8.56
N ASP A 61 -34.26 -2.68 9.23
CA ASP A 61 -33.56 -2.77 10.51
C ASP A 61 -32.10 -2.38 10.24
N GLU A 62 -31.78 -1.10 10.44
CA GLU A 62 -30.42 -0.62 10.65
C GLU A 62 -29.93 -1.14 12.01
N SER A 63 -29.82 -2.45 12.17
CA SER A 63 -28.97 -3.01 13.22
C SER A 63 -27.53 -2.83 12.75
N GLU A 64 -26.99 -1.63 12.96
CA GLU A 64 -25.54 -1.39 12.86
C GLU A 64 -24.86 -2.41 13.76
N ASN A 65 -24.29 -3.45 13.14
CA ASN A 65 -23.67 -4.54 13.87
C ASN A 65 -22.39 -3.99 14.51
N VAL A 66 -22.47 -3.65 15.80
CA VAL A 66 -21.43 -2.92 16.55
C VAL A 66 -20.08 -3.64 16.48
N GLU A 67 -20.09 -4.97 16.36
CA GLU A 67 -18.90 -5.81 16.20
C GLU A 67 -18.21 -5.60 14.84
N ASP A 68 -18.98 -5.44 13.75
CA ASP A 68 -18.45 -5.19 12.41
C ASP A 68 -17.79 -3.79 12.34
N ASN A 69 -18.41 -2.79 12.96
CA ASN A 69 -17.83 -1.45 13.07
C ASN A 69 -16.50 -1.46 13.84
N GLN A 70 -16.45 -2.17 14.97
CA GLN A 70 -15.23 -2.26 15.79
C GLN A 70 -14.09 -3.01 15.06
N PHE A 71 -14.42 -4.02 14.27
CA PHE A 71 -13.45 -4.71 13.42
C PHE A 71 -12.81 -3.74 12.42
N TRP A 72 -13.61 -2.99 11.65
CA TRP A 72 -13.10 -2.08 10.63
C TRP A 72 -12.32 -0.90 11.23
N GLU A 73 -12.75 -0.36 12.37
CA GLU A 73 -11.98 0.64 13.11
C GLU A 73 -10.60 0.12 13.50
N THR A 74 -10.53 -1.13 13.98
CA THR A 74 -9.26 -1.79 14.31
C THR A 74 -8.38 -1.95 13.07
N GLN A 75 -8.95 -2.38 11.93
CA GLN A 75 -8.20 -2.49 10.68
C GLN A 75 -7.69 -1.13 10.19
N HIS A 76 -8.50 -0.08 10.29
CA HIS A 76 -8.09 1.28 10.00
C HIS A 76 -6.93 1.72 10.87
N GLN A 77 -7.00 1.52 12.19
CA GLN A 77 -5.93 1.90 13.10
C GLN A 77 -4.63 1.15 12.82
N LEU A 78 -4.71 -0.17 12.55
CA LEU A 78 -3.55 -0.98 12.20
C LEU A 78 -2.90 -0.51 10.89
N LEU A 79 -3.70 -0.22 9.87
CA LEU A 79 -3.21 0.30 8.60
C LEU A 79 -2.52 1.65 8.81
N GLN A 80 -3.16 2.58 9.54
CA GLN A 80 -2.57 3.88 9.85
C GLN A 80 -1.26 3.74 10.62
N ASP A 81 -1.21 2.89 11.63
CA ASP A 81 0.00 2.62 12.39
C ASP A 81 1.16 2.16 11.49
N VAL A 82 0.89 1.28 10.53
CA VAL A 82 1.91 0.80 9.57
C VAL A 82 2.33 1.92 8.61
N LEU A 83 1.38 2.70 8.08
CA LEU A 83 1.66 3.74 7.08
C LEU A 83 2.39 4.96 7.65
N TYR A 84 2.04 5.37 8.88
CA TYR A 84 2.58 6.59 9.51
C TYR A 84 3.88 6.37 10.28
N ARG A 85 4.18 5.14 10.70
CA ARG A 85 5.46 4.81 11.35
C ARG A 85 6.60 5.01 10.36
N THR A 86 7.35 6.11 10.52
CA THR A 86 8.52 6.37 9.68
C THR A 86 9.74 6.87 10.44
N THR A 87 10.89 6.36 10.02
CA THR A 87 12.21 6.82 10.40
C THR A 87 12.51 8.18 9.74
N SER A 88 13.56 8.86 10.21
CA SER A 88 14.02 10.11 9.59
C SER A 88 14.42 9.91 8.12
N LEU A 89 15.03 8.76 7.80
CA LEU A 89 15.40 8.36 6.44
C LEU A 89 14.16 8.24 5.55
N GLU A 90 13.16 7.46 5.99
CA GLU A 90 11.90 7.26 5.27
C GLU A 90 11.13 8.58 5.09
N SER A 91 11.14 9.45 6.11
CA SER A 91 10.52 10.78 6.03
C SER A 91 11.18 11.66 4.97
N GLN A 92 12.51 11.65 4.90
CA GLN A 92 13.26 12.41 3.88
C GLN A 92 12.98 11.87 2.47
N ILE A 93 13.05 10.55 2.28
CA ILE A 93 12.74 9.89 1.00
C ILE A 93 11.30 10.21 0.57
N ARG A 94 10.33 10.12 1.50
CA ARG A 94 8.92 10.45 1.23
C ARG A 94 8.75 11.91 0.81
N SER A 95 9.41 12.85 1.50
CA SER A 95 9.32 14.28 1.17
C SER A 95 9.83 14.56 -0.25
N ILE A 96 10.98 14.01 -0.62
CA ILE A 96 11.54 14.17 -1.97
C ILE A 96 10.62 13.54 -3.01
N THR A 97 10.09 12.36 -2.73
CA THR A 97 9.14 11.66 -3.61
C THR A 97 7.86 12.47 -3.80
N LYS A 98 7.28 13.02 -2.72
CA LYS A 98 6.09 13.88 -2.75
C LYS A 98 6.28 15.09 -3.66
N GLU A 99 7.38 15.82 -3.49
CA GLU A 99 7.67 16.99 -4.33
C GLU A 99 7.93 16.60 -5.79
N ALA A 100 8.66 15.50 -6.03
CA ALA A 100 8.91 15.01 -7.38
C ALA A 100 7.62 14.59 -8.11
N ILE A 101 6.64 13.99 -7.41
CA ILE A 101 5.34 13.66 -8.01
C ILE A 101 4.54 14.92 -8.32
N LYS A 102 4.48 15.84 -7.36
CA LYS A 102 3.75 17.10 -7.50
C LYS A 102 4.25 17.94 -8.69
N GLU A 103 5.56 18.00 -8.88
CA GLU A 103 6.20 18.71 -10.01
C GLU A 103 6.25 17.88 -11.29
N GLY A 104 6.22 16.56 -11.17
CA GLY A 104 6.26 15.61 -12.28
C GLY A 104 4.90 15.40 -12.95
N ASN A 105 3.80 15.75 -12.29
CA ASN A 105 2.47 15.79 -12.90
C ASN A 105 2.45 16.84 -14.01
N GLY A 106 2.31 16.39 -15.25
CA GLY A 106 2.37 17.25 -16.44
C GLY A 106 3.73 17.25 -17.15
N ILE A 107 4.66 16.34 -16.81
CA ILE A 107 5.86 16.09 -17.63
C ILE A 107 5.42 15.78 -19.07
N ILE A 108 5.76 16.67 -19.99
CA ILE A 108 5.57 16.48 -21.42
C ILE A 108 6.62 15.47 -21.90
N CYS A 109 6.22 14.21 -22.00
CA CYS A 109 7.03 13.16 -22.64
C CYS A 109 6.58 12.92 -24.09
N SER A 110 7.51 12.50 -24.94
CA SER A 110 7.25 11.92 -26.27
C SER A 110 6.65 10.50 -26.22
N CYS A 111 6.39 9.98 -25.02
CA CYS A 111 5.75 8.69 -24.74
C CYS A 111 4.34 8.69 -25.33
N ARG A 112 3.99 7.77 -26.26
CA ARG A 112 2.67 7.76 -26.91
C ARG A 112 1.57 7.29 -25.96
N ARG A 113 0.60 8.18 -25.70
CA ARG A 113 -0.55 8.05 -24.76
C ARG A 113 -0.06 7.81 -23.31
N THR A 114 -0.69 8.33 -22.27
CA THR A 114 -2.10 8.20 -21.90
C THR A 114 -2.45 9.28 -20.83
N PRO A 115 -3.57 9.12 -20.10
CA PRO A 115 -4.71 10.02 -19.90
C PRO A 115 -4.41 11.07 -18.80
N ASP A 116 -5.42 11.68 -18.17
CA ASP A 116 -5.31 12.74 -17.14
C ASP A 116 -4.22 12.56 -16.06
N ASP A 117 -3.74 11.32 -15.82
CA ASP A 117 -2.71 10.96 -14.81
C ASP A 117 -1.24 10.98 -15.30
N GLY A 118 -0.98 11.30 -16.57
CA GLY A 118 0.39 11.43 -17.10
C GLY A 118 1.14 10.09 -17.31
N CYS A 119 2.46 10.18 -17.56
CA CYS A 119 3.27 9.00 -17.91
C CYS A 119 3.98 8.38 -16.69
N LYS A 120 3.47 7.24 -16.18
CA LYS A 120 4.05 6.50 -15.03
C LYS A 120 5.55 6.26 -15.18
N THR A 121 6.02 5.84 -16.36
CA THR A 121 7.45 5.57 -16.60
C THR A 121 8.31 6.83 -16.45
N CYS A 122 7.85 7.97 -16.96
CA CYS A 122 8.58 9.23 -16.81
C CYS A 122 8.53 9.76 -15.39
N LEU A 123 7.38 9.62 -14.71
CA LEU A 123 7.24 9.98 -13.30
C LEU A 123 8.22 9.18 -12.43
N MET A 124 8.32 7.87 -12.62
CA MET A 124 9.29 7.04 -11.89
C MET A 124 10.74 7.47 -12.16
N LYS A 125 11.06 7.85 -13.40
CA LYS A 125 12.40 8.36 -13.75
C LYS A 125 12.69 9.70 -13.08
N GLU A 126 11.72 10.60 -13.02
CA GLU A 126 11.86 11.89 -12.32
C GLU A 126 12.08 11.67 -10.82
N VAL A 127 11.25 10.85 -10.17
CA VAL A 127 11.41 10.52 -8.75
C VAL A 127 12.78 9.89 -8.49
N CYS A 128 13.19 8.92 -9.30
CA CYS A 128 14.50 8.26 -9.19
C CYS A 128 15.64 9.28 -9.33
N SER A 129 15.57 10.18 -10.32
CA SER A 129 16.55 11.24 -10.56
C SER A 129 16.65 12.20 -9.37
N ARG A 130 15.51 12.65 -8.81
CA ARG A 130 15.47 13.54 -7.64
C ARG A 130 16.11 12.90 -6.41
N LEU A 131 15.86 11.62 -6.18
CA LEU A 131 16.49 10.87 -5.11
C LEU A 131 18.00 10.77 -5.31
N GLN A 132 18.47 10.50 -6.54
CA GLN A 132 19.90 10.45 -6.86
C GLN A 132 20.58 11.82 -6.66
N ILE A 133 19.96 12.91 -7.11
CA ILE A 133 20.45 14.28 -6.90
C ILE A 133 20.55 14.62 -5.40
N ALA A 134 19.61 14.11 -4.59
CA ALA A 134 19.64 14.24 -3.14
C ALA A 134 20.67 13.34 -2.44
N GLY A 135 21.43 12.53 -3.18
CA GLY A 135 22.52 11.70 -2.68
C GLY A 135 22.12 10.27 -2.30
N PHE A 136 20.89 9.84 -2.63
CA PHE A 136 20.46 8.47 -2.38
C PHE A 136 20.92 7.51 -3.48
N ASN A 137 21.30 6.28 -3.10
CA ASN A 137 21.45 5.19 -4.06
C ASN A 137 20.05 4.65 -4.40
N SER A 138 19.49 5.13 -5.52
CA SER A 138 18.17 4.71 -5.99
C SER A 138 18.20 4.17 -7.42
N ALA A 139 17.32 3.21 -7.69
CA ALA A 139 17.15 2.62 -9.02
C ALA A 139 15.68 2.21 -9.26
N ILE A 140 15.26 2.27 -10.52
CA ILE A 140 14.00 1.64 -10.94
C ILE A 140 14.27 0.14 -11.09
N CYS A 141 13.56 -0.66 -10.30
CA CYS A 141 13.69 -2.11 -10.27
C CYS A 141 12.44 -2.77 -10.84
N LYS A 142 12.64 -3.96 -11.41
CA LYS A 142 11.57 -4.79 -11.95
C LYS A 142 11.69 -6.20 -11.38
N SER A 143 10.69 -6.64 -10.65
CA SER A 143 10.55 -8.03 -10.21
C SER A 143 9.69 -8.81 -11.21
N LYS A 144 9.98 -10.11 -11.35
CA LYS A 144 9.21 -11.04 -12.16
C LYS A 144 9.06 -12.35 -11.39
N TRP A 145 7.86 -12.91 -11.40
CA TRP A 145 7.60 -14.22 -10.79
C TRP A 145 6.91 -15.15 -11.78
N LYS A 146 7.22 -16.43 -11.65
CA LYS A 146 6.60 -17.49 -12.45
C LYS A 146 5.22 -17.82 -11.90
N ASN A 147 4.41 -18.50 -12.70
CA ASN A 147 3.16 -19.04 -12.20
C ASN A 147 3.45 -20.14 -11.17
N SER A 148 2.54 -20.26 -10.22
CA SER A 148 2.36 -21.42 -9.34
C SER A 148 0.88 -21.83 -9.42
N PRO A 149 0.46 -22.94 -8.79
CA PRO A 149 -0.95 -23.35 -8.78
C PRO A 149 -1.90 -22.26 -8.28
N ASP A 150 -1.48 -21.48 -7.28
CA ASP A 150 -2.32 -20.48 -6.62
C ASP A 150 -2.00 -19.03 -7.05
N ILE A 151 -0.84 -18.80 -7.68
CA ILE A 151 -0.35 -17.45 -8.00
C ILE A 151 -0.08 -17.34 -9.51
N PRO A 152 -0.77 -16.46 -10.24
CA PRO A 152 -0.48 -16.24 -11.64
C PRO A 152 0.89 -15.59 -11.82
N SER A 153 1.56 -15.86 -12.94
CA SER A 153 2.81 -15.18 -13.29
C SER A 153 2.58 -13.69 -13.45
N GLY A 154 3.56 -12.88 -13.07
CA GLY A 154 3.46 -11.43 -13.18
C GLY A 154 4.80 -10.72 -13.09
N GLU A 155 4.73 -9.40 -13.21
CA GLU A 155 5.85 -8.50 -13.07
C GLU A 155 5.42 -7.21 -12.41
N HIS A 156 6.32 -6.61 -11.65
CA HIS A 156 6.05 -5.36 -10.94
C HIS A 156 7.27 -4.44 -11.03
N THR A 157 7.03 -3.15 -11.21
CA THR A 157 8.08 -2.13 -11.37
C THR A 157 7.95 -1.10 -10.27
N PHE A 158 9.01 -0.90 -9.49
CA PHE A 158 9.07 -0.05 -8.31
C PHE A 158 10.39 0.73 -8.27
N ILE A 159 10.53 1.68 -7.34
CA ILE A 159 11.81 2.34 -7.07
C ILE A 159 12.41 1.76 -5.79
N ASP A 160 13.64 1.28 -5.88
CA ASP A 160 14.43 0.75 -4.78
C ASP A 160 15.42 1.82 -4.32
N VAL A 161 15.49 2.07 -3.01
CA VAL A 161 16.44 2.99 -2.40
C VAL A 161 17.22 2.26 -1.33
N ILE A 162 18.54 2.33 -1.42
CA ILE A 162 19.47 1.68 -0.49
C ILE A 162 20.25 2.76 0.25
N ASP A 163 20.17 2.74 1.58
CA ASP A 163 21.00 3.55 2.46
C ASP A 163 21.98 2.66 3.22
N SER A 164 23.27 2.83 2.94
CA SER A 164 24.37 2.18 3.64
C SER A 164 25.23 3.19 4.41
N SER A 165 24.73 4.41 4.64
CA SER A 165 25.49 5.49 5.29
C SER A 165 25.77 5.22 6.77
N ASN A 166 24.95 4.40 7.43
CA ASN A 166 25.10 4.06 8.85
C ASN A 166 25.69 2.65 9.04
N PRO A 167 27.01 2.50 9.27
CA PRO A 167 27.64 1.19 9.43
C PRO A 167 27.16 0.42 10.68
N LYS A 168 26.57 1.10 11.67
CA LYS A 168 26.04 0.45 12.88
C LYS A 168 24.64 -0.13 12.67
N LYS A 169 23.84 0.46 11.78
CA LYS A 169 22.48 -0.02 11.46
C LYS A 169 22.46 -0.99 10.28
N GLY A 170 23.56 -1.09 9.54
CA GLY A 170 23.64 -1.91 8.33
C GLY A 170 22.92 -1.24 7.16
N GLU A 171 22.75 -2.00 6.08
CA GLU A 171 22.01 -1.56 4.90
C GLU A 171 20.51 -1.47 5.20
N VAL A 172 19.93 -0.29 4.97
CA VAL A 172 18.49 -0.07 5.03
C VAL A 172 17.96 0.05 3.60
N ARG A 173 16.91 -0.71 3.28
CA ARG A 173 16.28 -0.70 1.97
C ARG A 173 14.85 -0.18 2.07
N VAL A 174 14.52 0.78 1.23
CA VAL A 174 13.21 1.41 1.13
C VAL A 174 12.66 1.17 -0.28
N ILE A 175 11.46 0.60 -0.36
CA ILE A 175 10.74 0.38 -1.62
C ILE A 175 9.67 1.46 -1.74
N ILE A 176 9.67 2.14 -2.88
CA ILE A 176 8.72 3.20 -3.20
C ILE A 176 7.81 2.69 -4.32
N GLU A 177 6.51 2.61 -4.02
CA GLU A 177 5.46 2.42 -5.02
C GLU A 177 4.68 3.72 -5.17
N LEU A 178 4.59 4.22 -6.40
CA LEU A 178 3.95 5.51 -6.67
C LEU A 178 2.43 5.42 -6.64
N ASN A 179 1.86 4.24 -6.88
CA ASN A 179 0.42 4.01 -6.79
C ASN A 179 0.11 2.76 -5.97
N PHE A 180 0.60 2.73 -4.73
CA PHE A 180 0.48 1.55 -3.87
C PHE A 180 -0.97 1.18 -3.63
N ARG A 181 -1.80 2.19 -3.43
CA ARG A 181 -3.23 2.05 -3.15
C ARG A 181 -3.98 1.30 -4.25
N ALA A 182 -3.75 1.64 -5.52
CA ALA A 182 -4.42 0.97 -6.63
C ALA A 182 -4.10 -0.54 -6.72
N GLU A 183 -2.99 -0.99 -6.14
CA GLU A 183 -2.63 -2.41 -6.08
C GLU A 183 -3.49 -3.21 -5.07
N PHE A 184 -4.26 -2.53 -4.21
CA PHE A 184 -5.20 -3.14 -3.25
C PHE A 184 -6.66 -2.92 -3.62
N GLU A 185 -6.96 -2.31 -4.77
CA GLU A 185 -8.35 -2.19 -5.20
C GLU A 185 -8.90 -3.56 -5.61
N MET A 186 -9.99 -3.98 -4.96
CA MET A 186 -10.66 -5.23 -5.27
C MET A 186 -11.81 -5.00 -6.26
N ALA A 187 -11.90 -5.82 -7.31
CA ALA A 187 -12.98 -5.74 -8.29
C ALA A 187 -14.38 -5.91 -7.67
N ARG A 188 -14.47 -6.60 -6.52
CA ARG A 188 -15.69 -6.82 -5.74
C ARG A 188 -15.40 -6.63 -4.24
N GLY A 189 -14.85 -5.47 -3.85
CA GLY A 189 -14.66 -5.12 -2.44
C GLY A 189 -15.98 -4.68 -1.79
N CYS A 190 -16.22 -5.08 -0.54
CA CYS A 190 -17.33 -4.53 0.26
C CYS A 190 -17.13 -3.03 0.54
N GLU A 191 -18.18 -2.33 0.97
CA GLU A 191 -18.12 -0.88 1.17
C GLU A 191 -17.05 -0.48 2.20
N GLU A 192 -16.94 -1.24 3.28
CA GLU A 192 -16.01 -1.00 4.38
C GLU A 192 -14.56 -1.24 3.94
N TYR A 193 -14.31 -2.29 3.15
CA TYR A 193 -12.99 -2.50 2.54
C TYR A 193 -12.63 -1.34 1.61
N ASN A 194 -13.57 -0.91 0.78
CA ASN A 194 -13.37 0.21 -0.11
C ASN A 194 -13.12 1.52 0.66
N ARG A 195 -13.67 1.68 1.87
CA ARG A 195 -13.36 2.79 2.79
C ARG A 195 -11.95 2.67 3.38
N LEU A 196 -11.49 1.45 3.67
CA LEU A 196 -10.15 1.17 4.19
C LEU A 196 -9.04 1.48 3.17
N VAL A 197 -9.23 1.08 1.91
CA VAL A 197 -8.31 1.39 0.80
C VAL A 197 -8.61 2.76 0.14
N LYS A 198 -9.45 3.55 0.82
CA LYS A 198 -9.77 5.00 0.80
C LYS A 198 -8.72 6.05 0.50
#